data_AF-A0A2T2THM5-F1
#
_entry.id   AF-A0A2T2THM5-F1
#
_cell.length_a   1.000
_cell.length_b   1.000
_cell.length_c   1.000
_cell.angle_alpha   90.00
_cell.angle_beta   90.00
_cell.angle_gamma   90.00
#
_symmetry.space_group_name_H-M   'P 1'
#
loop_
_entity.id
_entity.type
_entity.pdbx_description
1 polymer ?
#
loop_
_entity_poly.entity_id
_entity_poly.type
_entity_poly.pdbx_seq_one_letter_code
_entity_poly.pdbx_strand_id
1 'polypeptide(L)'
;MSAVRAQPVSFGSADDPREPGRRAPWQSERTVGLRTGPSLAGPQWRALLTGTAAYVGPSYATRLEGTLRGGVYGAYDEDADEAYDLVRLVDYARYARSGTGGGPVLYTRAGPVQQMTLGPTGHLVHFFRSNTAYDERTVGAEAFAETDRFSLGVFTDNVLLNGVTGGRLAARPFADDSGSLFSSAELGITAVTDLGLRSGAYADRLDAPTAFALDASYDATSGSAGGVALRPFGSAAAFTDYGWGAGAGAALTGDDIARLARFAVRLGLFYSSDQFTPGAFGALYTVSNPRARLA
;
A
#
# COMPACT_ATOMS: atom_id res chain seq x y z
N MET A 1 -16.33 -19.34 11.12
CA MET A 1 -14.89 -19.05 11.30
C MET A 1 -14.50 -18.04 10.23
N SER A 2 -14.34 -16.76 10.61
CA SER A 2 -13.99 -15.70 9.66
C SER A 2 -12.50 -15.78 9.36
N ALA A 3 -12.15 -15.88 8.07
CA ALA A 3 -10.78 -15.72 7.62
C ALA A 3 -10.23 -14.38 8.15
N VAL A 4 -8.99 -14.38 8.63
CA VAL A 4 -8.30 -13.15 9.02
C VAL A 4 -8.41 -12.17 7.84
N ARG A 5 -9.15 -11.07 7.99
CA ARG A 5 -9.17 -9.98 7.00
C ARG A 5 -7.72 -9.56 6.79
N ALA A 6 -7.15 -9.88 5.63
CA ALA A 6 -5.74 -9.62 5.35
C ALA A 6 -5.47 -8.10 5.37
N GLN A 7 -6.41 -7.32 4.85
CA GLN A 7 -6.53 -5.86 4.87
C GLN A 7 -7.80 -5.52 4.04
N PRO A 8 -8.50 -4.39 4.24
CA PRO A 8 -9.51 -3.96 3.28
C PRO A 8 -8.86 -3.55 1.94
N VAL A 9 -9.49 -3.88 0.81
CA VAL A 9 -8.99 -3.56 -0.56
C VAL A 9 -8.79 -2.04 -0.77
N SER A 10 -9.50 -1.22 0.00
CA SER A 10 -9.41 0.24 -0.02
C SER A 10 -8.21 0.82 0.72
N PHE A 11 -7.36 -0.01 1.32
CA PHE A 11 -6.15 0.45 2.00
C PHE A 11 -5.01 -0.57 1.90
N GLY A 12 -3.80 -0.08 1.57
CA GLY A 12 -2.57 -0.83 1.81
C GLY A 12 -2.04 -1.67 0.66
N SER A 13 -0.95 -2.39 0.95
CA SER A 13 -0.32 -3.38 0.08
C SER A 13 -0.99 -4.77 0.21
N ALA A 14 -2.32 -4.79 0.32
CA ALA A 14 -3.14 -5.93 0.78
C ALA A 14 -2.94 -7.24 -0.01
N ASP A 15 -2.52 -7.12 -1.27
CA ASP A 15 -2.28 -8.22 -2.21
C ASP A 15 -0.84 -8.17 -2.76
N ASP A 16 0.13 -7.78 -1.92
CA ASP A 16 1.54 -7.82 -2.29
C ASP A 16 1.92 -9.25 -2.73
N PRO A 17 2.24 -9.48 -4.02
CA PRO A 17 2.58 -10.81 -4.51
C PRO A 17 3.87 -11.36 -3.88
N ARG A 18 4.64 -10.49 -3.21
CA ARG A 18 5.83 -10.87 -2.46
C ARG A 18 5.48 -11.51 -1.12
N GLU A 19 4.32 -11.25 -0.55
CA GLU A 19 3.87 -11.86 0.70
C GLU A 19 3.15 -13.19 0.42
N PRO A 20 3.71 -14.34 0.83
CA PRO A 20 3.00 -15.59 0.70
C PRO A 20 1.72 -15.55 1.55
N GLY A 21 0.57 -15.73 0.88
CA GLY A 21 -0.72 -15.86 1.54
C GLY A 21 -0.73 -17.05 2.51
N ARG A 22 -1.50 -16.94 3.60
CA ARG A 22 -1.65 -18.07 4.51
C ARG A 22 -2.49 -19.17 3.88
N ARG A 23 -2.05 -20.41 4.05
CA ARG A 23 -2.84 -21.61 3.71
C ARG A 23 -3.89 -21.92 4.79
N ALA A 24 -3.59 -21.65 6.06
CA ALA A 24 -4.53 -21.83 7.18
C ALA A 24 -4.27 -20.82 8.31
N PRO A 25 -5.30 -20.40 9.08
CA PRO A 25 -5.17 -19.34 10.08
C PRO A 25 -4.37 -19.73 11.33
N TRP A 26 -4.25 -21.02 11.63
CA TRP A 26 -3.47 -21.57 12.75
C TRP A 26 -2.06 -22.01 12.36
N GLN A 27 -1.73 -22.00 11.06
CA GLN A 27 -0.44 -22.48 10.60
C GLN A 27 0.63 -21.41 10.84
N SER A 28 1.78 -21.86 11.34
CA SER A 28 3.01 -21.09 11.30
C SER A 28 4.05 -21.79 10.43
N GLU A 29 4.77 -21.01 9.64
CA GLU A 29 5.79 -21.50 8.72
C GLU A 29 7.09 -20.74 8.96
N ARG A 30 8.21 -21.46 8.87
CA ARG A 30 9.56 -20.91 8.93
C ARG A 30 10.32 -21.41 7.72
N THR A 31 10.90 -20.50 6.96
CA THR A 31 11.65 -20.82 5.75
C THR A 31 13.02 -20.18 5.83
N VAL A 32 14.05 -20.98 5.60
CA VAL A 32 15.42 -20.48 5.41
C VAL A 32 15.89 -21.00 4.06
N GLY A 33 16.41 -20.08 3.25
CA GLY A 33 16.86 -20.35 1.90
C GLY A 33 18.22 -19.73 1.68
N LEU A 34 19.08 -20.47 0.99
CA LEU A 34 20.36 -19.98 0.52
C LEU A 34 20.49 -20.37 -0.94
N ARG A 35 20.77 -19.38 -1.79
CA ARG A 35 21.03 -19.59 -3.22
C ARG A 35 22.38 -19.01 -3.53
N THR A 36 23.21 -19.76 -4.25
CA THR A 36 24.49 -19.26 -4.74
C THR A 36 24.75 -19.77 -6.13
N GLY A 37 25.50 -19.00 -6.91
CA GLY A 37 25.85 -19.39 -8.26
C GLY A 37 27.00 -18.55 -8.80
N PRO A 38 27.98 -19.19 -9.44
CA PRO A 38 28.90 -18.48 -10.31
C PRO A 38 28.24 -18.22 -11.68
N SER A 39 28.63 -17.13 -12.32
CA SER A 39 28.26 -16.82 -13.70
C SER A 39 29.50 -16.32 -14.45
N LEU A 40 29.68 -16.80 -15.67
CA LEU A 40 30.68 -16.28 -16.59
C LEU A 40 29.98 -15.35 -17.58
N ALA A 41 30.19 -14.04 -17.44
CA ALA A 41 29.65 -13.03 -18.35
C ALA A 41 30.82 -12.33 -19.04
N GLY A 42 31.08 -12.70 -20.30
CA GLY A 42 32.32 -12.30 -21.00
C GLY A 42 33.55 -13.03 -20.43
N PRO A 43 34.74 -12.39 -20.37
CA PRO A 43 35.95 -13.00 -19.80
C PRO A 43 36.01 -12.92 -18.26
N GLN A 44 34.87 -12.74 -17.59
CA GLN A 44 34.82 -12.38 -16.16
C GLN A 44 33.93 -13.34 -15.36
N TRP A 45 34.45 -13.79 -14.21
CA TRP A 45 33.68 -14.51 -13.21
C TRP A 45 32.90 -13.54 -12.32
N ARG A 46 31.63 -13.87 -12.09
CA ARG A 46 30.74 -13.22 -11.14
C ARG A 46 30.21 -14.26 -10.17
N ALA A 47 30.03 -13.91 -8.91
CA ALA A 47 29.40 -14.76 -7.92
C ALA A 47 28.21 -14.04 -7.28
N LEU A 48 27.17 -14.82 -6.98
CA LEU A 48 25.99 -14.37 -6.26
C LEU A 48 25.79 -15.25 -5.03
N LEU A 49 25.43 -14.64 -3.91
CA LEU A 49 24.95 -15.32 -2.71
C LEU A 49 23.69 -14.59 -2.22
N THR A 50 22.53 -15.23 -2.31
CA THR A 50 21.26 -14.71 -1.81
C THR A 50 20.80 -15.55 -0.62
N GLY A 51 20.55 -14.89 0.50
CA GLY A 51 20.01 -15.49 1.72
C GLY A 51 18.60 -14.98 2.00
N THR A 52 17.69 -15.89 2.38
CA THR A 52 16.32 -15.55 2.78
C THR A 52 15.98 -16.22 4.10
N ALA A 53 15.36 -15.47 5.02
CA ALA A 53 14.79 -16.01 6.25
C ALA A 53 13.38 -15.45 6.43
N ALA A 54 12.38 -16.31 6.51
CA ALA A 54 10.98 -15.92 6.61
C ALA A 54 10.28 -16.62 7.77
N TYR A 55 9.36 -15.91 8.41
CA TYR A 55 8.40 -16.43 9.35
C TYR A 55 7.00 -15.94 8.98
N VAL A 56 6.03 -16.84 8.94
CA VAL A 56 4.62 -16.52 8.75
C VAL A 56 3.86 -17.14 9.90
N GLY A 57 3.22 -16.34 10.74
CA GLY A 57 2.39 -16.78 11.87
C GLY A 57 1.05 -16.05 11.91
N PRO A 58 0.18 -16.29 12.92
CA PRO A 58 -1.23 -15.86 12.98
C PRO A 58 -1.52 -14.35 13.00
N SER A 59 -0.60 -13.56 13.51
CA SER A 59 -0.71 -12.09 13.53
C SER A 59 0.54 -11.39 13.07
N TYR A 60 1.63 -12.14 12.84
CA TYR A 60 2.92 -11.58 12.49
C TYR A 60 3.50 -12.36 11.31
N ALA A 61 4.07 -11.65 10.35
CA ALA A 61 4.82 -12.24 9.25
C ALA A 61 6.04 -11.37 8.96
N THR A 62 7.19 -11.98 8.69
CA THR A 62 8.42 -11.26 8.39
C THR A 62 9.22 -12.04 7.36
N ARG A 63 9.92 -11.33 6.48
CA ARG A 63 10.93 -11.87 5.60
C ARG A 63 12.12 -10.94 5.56
N LEU A 64 13.28 -11.53 5.81
CA LEU A 64 14.58 -10.95 5.56
C LEU A 64 15.12 -11.55 4.26
N GLU A 65 15.63 -10.70 3.38
CA GLU A 65 16.25 -11.09 2.12
C GLU A 65 17.46 -10.19 1.86
N GLY A 66 18.61 -10.81 1.65
CA GLY A 66 19.86 -10.12 1.34
C GLY A 66 20.58 -10.81 0.20
N THR A 67 21.29 -10.03 -0.60
CA THR A 67 22.07 -10.53 -1.73
C THR A 67 23.46 -9.93 -1.68
N LEU A 68 24.48 -10.78 -1.74
CA LEU A 68 25.88 -10.40 -1.90
C LEU A 68 26.32 -10.76 -3.32
N ARG A 69 26.99 -9.81 -3.98
CA ARG A 69 27.55 -9.96 -5.33
C ARG A 69 29.07 -9.83 -5.27
N GLY A 70 29.80 -10.53 -6.13
CA GLY A 70 31.27 -10.43 -6.22
C GLY A 70 31.79 -10.51 -7.66
N GLY A 71 32.87 -9.78 -7.97
CA GLY A 71 33.53 -9.72 -9.29
C GLY A 71 34.37 -8.44 -9.51
N VAL A 72 35.07 -8.34 -10.66
CA VAL A 72 36.06 -7.26 -10.96
C VAL A 72 35.44 -5.85 -11.14
N TYR A 73 34.12 -5.77 -11.33
CA TYR A 73 33.30 -4.55 -11.22
C TYR A 73 32.13 -4.78 -10.24
N GLY A 74 32.29 -5.75 -9.35
CA GLY A 74 31.23 -6.40 -8.58
C GLY A 74 31.19 -6.02 -7.10
N ALA A 75 32.04 -5.10 -6.66
CA ALA A 75 31.55 -4.11 -5.73
C ALA A 75 30.76 -3.13 -6.59
N TYR A 76 29.45 -3.36 -6.74
CA TYR A 76 28.60 -2.17 -6.74
C TYR A 76 28.94 -1.53 -5.41
N ASP A 77 29.61 -0.37 -5.46
CA ASP A 77 29.96 0.35 -4.26
C ASP A 77 28.66 0.45 -3.43
N GLU A 78 28.77 0.19 -2.12
CA GLU A 78 27.75 0.59 -1.13
C GLU A 78 26.51 -0.32 -0.91
N ASP A 79 26.61 -1.66 -1.04
CA ASP A 79 25.49 -2.57 -0.67
C ASP A 79 25.42 -2.90 0.85
N ALA A 80 26.40 -2.47 1.66
CA ALA A 80 26.52 -2.84 3.08
C ALA A 80 27.33 -1.88 3.96
N ASP A 81 27.62 -0.67 3.49
CA ASP A 81 28.43 0.32 4.21
C ASP A 81 27.59 1.41 4.89
N GLU A 82 26.32 1.56 4.49
CA GLU A 82 25.37 2.41 5.17
C GLU A 82 24.48 1.62 6.14
N ALA A 83 24.15 2.22 7.29
CA ALA A 83 23.20 1.62 8.23
C ALA A 83 21.81 1.39 7.61
N TYR A 84 21.48 2.12 6.54
CA TYR A 84 20.23 1.94 5.79
C TYR A 84 20.21 0.63 5.00
N ASP A 85 21.35 0.07 4.61
CA ASP A 85 21.43 -1.21 3.91
C ASP A 85 20.99 -2.38 4.78
N LEU A 86 21.22 -2.30 6.09
CA LEU A 86 20.67 -3.24 7.05
C LEU A 86 19.14 -3.18 7.11
N VAL A 87 18.57 -1.99 6.95
CA VAL A 87 17.11 -1.81 6.87
C VAL A 87 16.59 -2.43 5.58
N ARG A 88 17.33 -2.30 4.46
CA ARG A 88 17.00 -2.94 3.18
C ARG A 88 17.03 -4.47 3.25
N LEU A 89 17.62 -5.12 4.27
CA LEU A 89 17.46 -6.56 4.44
C LEU A 89 16.02 -6.95 4.78
N VAL A 90 15.24 -6.02 5.36
CA VAL A 90 13.82 -6.23 5.65
C VAL A 90 13.06 -6.15 4.33
N ASP A 91 12.72 -7.31 3.79
CA ASP A 91 11.86 -7.39 2.61
C ASP A 91 10.40 -7.12 2.98
N TYR A 92 9.92 -7.68 4.09
CA TYR A 92 8.73 -7.16 4.76
C TYR A 92 8.70 -7.57 6.24
N ALA A 93 8.05 -6.77 7.07
CA ALA A 93 7.65 -7.11 8.42
C ALA A 93 6.24 -6.59 8.67
N ARG A 94 5.30 -7.50 8.93
CA ARG A 94 3.87 -7.24 9.02
C ARG A 94 3.30 -7.69 10.34
N TYR A 95 2.45 -6.86 10.92
CA TYR A 95 1.55 -7.22 12.00
C TYR A 95 0.11 -7.00 11.55
N ALA A 96 -0.77 -7.96 11.83
CA ALA A 96 -2.19 -7.86 11.54
C ALA A 96 -3.02 -8.50 12.65
N ARG A 97 -4.03 -7.77 13.10
CA ARG A 97 -5.00 -8.20 14.11
C ARG A 97 -6.40 -7.97 13.57
N SER A 98 -7.20 -9.02 13.56
CA SER A 98 -8.64 -8.92 13.30
C SER A 98 -9.36 -8.37 14.52
N GLY A 99 -10.37 -7.52 14.31
CA GLY A 99 -11.21 -6.94 15.36
C GLY A 99 -12.13 -7.94 16.09
N THR A 100 -11.95 -9.24 15.85
CA THR A 100 -12.61 -10.32 16.59
C THR A 100 -12.38 -10.16 18.10
N GLY A 101 -13.46 -10.14 18.88
CA GLY A 101 -13.43 -9.89 20.33
C GLY A 101 -13.68 -8.44 20.74
N GLY A 102 -14.22 -7.59 19.84
CA GLY A 102 -14.62 -6.21 20.15
C GLY A 102 -13.48 -5.19 20.14
N GLY A 103 -12.30 -5.56 19.64
CA GLY A 103 -11.16 -4.66 19.46
C GLY A 103 -11.09 -4.08 18.04
N PRO A 104 -10.27 -3.04 17.81
CA PRO A 104 -10.06 -2.51 16.47
C PRO A 104 -9.34 -3.53 15.57
N VAL A 105 -9.62 -3.46 14.28
CA VAL A 105 -8.77 -4.06 13.25
C VAL A 105 -7.49 -3.24 13.19
N LEU A 106 -6.32 -3.88 13.29
CA LEU A 106 -5.03 -3.23 13.19
C LEU A 106 -4.18 -3.93 12.16
N TYR A 107 -3.47 -3.15 11.36
CA TYR A 107 -2.49 -3.64 10.42
C TYR A 107 -1.30 -2.69 10.39
N THR A 108 -0.09 -3.22 10.42
CA THR A 108 1.13 -2.46 10.16
C THR A 108 2.04 -3.30 9.28
N ARG A 109 2.78 -2.64 8.40
CA ARG A 109 3.78 -3.27 7.54
C ARG A 109 4.95 -2.32 7.33
N ALA A 110 6.16 -2.85 7.41
CA ALA A 110 7.38 -2.20 6.97
C ALA A 110 7.98 -3.03 5.83
N GLY A 111 8.55 -2.37 4.83
CA GLY A 111 9.05 -3.00 3.60
C GLY A 111 8.77 -2.10 2.39
N PRO A 112 9.20 -2.49 1.18
CA PRO A 112 8.88 -1.75 -0.02
C PRO A 112 7.36 -1.64 -0.19
N VAL A 113 6.85 -0.44 -0.44
CA VAL A 113 5.41 -0.23 -0.65
C VAL A 113 5.03 -0.84 -1.99
N GLN A 114 4.00 -1.67 -2.03
CA GLN A 114 3.58 -2.41 -3.23
C GLN A 114 2.07 -2.31 -3.42
N GLN A 115 1.63 -1.79 -4.56
CA GLN A 115 0.21 -1.72 -4.89
C GLN A 115 -0.63 -0.92 -3.88
N MET A 116 -0.02 0.02 -3.17
CA MET A 116 -0.68 0.82 -2.15
C MET A 116 -1.84 1.61 -2.74
N THR A 117 -2.98 1.54 -2.08
CA THR A 117 -4.17 2.31 -2.40
C THR A 117 -4.65 3.05 -1.15
N LEU A 118 -5.08 4.31 -1.28
CA LEU A 118 -5.71 5.07 -0.21
C LEU A 118 -7.16 5.39 -0.54
N GLY A 119 -8.05 4.85 0.30
CA GLY A 119 -9.48 5.06 0.21
C GLY A 119 -10.15 4.18 -0.85
N PRO A 120 -11.49 4.10 -0.82
CA PRO A 120 -12.28 3.27 -1.73
C PRO A 120 -12.06 3.65 -3.20
N THR A 121 -11.67 4.90 -3.45
CA THR A 121 -11.49 5.42 -4.79
C THR A 121 -10.03 5.49 -5.26
N GLY A 122 -9.05 5.40 -4.37
CA GLY A 122 -7.65 5.61 -4.74
C GLY A 122 -7.40 6.88 -5.58
N HIS A 123 -8.20 7.95 -5.38
CA HIS A 123 -8.19 9.12 -6.29
C HIS A 123 -6.80 9.77 -6.34
N LEU A 124 -6.09 9.77 -5.22
CA LEU A 124 -4.70 10.25 -5.14
C LEU A 124 -3.68 9.12 -5.21
N VAL A 125 -3.93 8.01 -4.52
CA VAL A 125 -2.99 6.89 -4.39
C VAL A 125 -3.69 5.61 -4.77
N HIS A 126 -3.27 5.00 -5.87
CA HIS A 126 -3.79 3.73 -6.36
C HIS A 126 -2.67 2.95 -7.05
N PHE A 127 -2.50 1.68 -6.67
CA PHE A 127 -1.40 0.84 -7.12
C PHE A 127 0.01 1.44 -6.96
N PHE A 128 0.21 2.30 -5.97
CA PHE A 128 1.50 2.96 -5.73
C PHE A 128 2.58 1.95 -5.32
N ARG A 129 3.79 2.11 -5.87
CA ARG A 129 4.93 1.22 -5.64
C ARG A 129 6.19 2.03 -5.37
N SER A 130 7.00 1.61 -4.40
CA SER A 130 8.26 2.28 -4.06
C SER A 130 9.51 1.55 -4.58
N ASN A 131 9.36 0.53 -5.45
CA ASN A 131 10.49 -0.24 -5.97
C ASN A 131 10.75 0.06 -7.46
N THR A 132 11.85 0.75 -7.75
CA THR A 132 12.36 0.94 -9.12
C THR A 132 13.46 -0.08 -9.47
N ALA A 133 14.34 -0.43 -8.52
CA ALA A 133 15.37 -1.47 -8.64
C ALA A 133 15.70 -2.12 -7.27
N TYR A 134 16.42 -3.25 -7.23
CA TYR A 134 16.84 -3.89 -5.96
C TYR A 134 17.78 -2.97 -5.16
N ASP A 135 18.71 -2.33 -5.87
CA ASP A 135 19.80 -1.52 -5.31
C ASP A 135 19.28 -0.10 -4.92
N GLU A 136 18.22 0.38 -5.58
CA GLU A 136 17.54 1.66 -5.27
C GLU A 136 16.31 1.50 -4.35
N ARG A 137 16.13 0.30 -3.80
CA ARG A 137 14.92 -0.04 -3.04
C ARG A 137 14.83 0.80 -1.78
N THR A 138 13.73 1.54 -1.63
CA THR A 138 13.37 2.16 -0.36
C THR A 138 12.58 1.18 0.50
N VAL A 139 12.79 1.27 1.81
CA VAL A 139 11.94 0.61 2.80
C VAL A 139 10.92 1.63 3.26
N GLY A 140 9.65 1.38 2.98
CA GLY A 140 8.54 2.18 3.45
C GLY A 140 7.85 1.57 4.66
N ALA A 141 6.79 2.23 5.11
CA ALA A 141 5.93 1.73 6.17
C ALA A 141 4.47 2.12 5.90
N GLU A 142 3.54 1.25 6.26
CA GLU A 142 2.10 1.51 6.24
C GLU A 142 1.45 1.02 7.53
N ALA A 143 0.45 1.76 7.99
CA ALA A 143 -0.32 1.41 9.18
C ALA A 143 -1.80 1.73 8.96
N PHE A 144 -2.65 0.85 9.48
CA PHE A 144 -4.10 0.94 9.40
C PHE A 144 -4.71 0.58 10.74
N ALA A 145 -5.74 1.33 11.11
CA ALA A 145 -6.61 1.04 12.22
C ALA A 145 -8.05 1.25 11.80
N GLU A 146 -8.94 0.32 12.14
CA GLU A 146 -10.38 0.46 11.90
C GLU A 146 -11.17 0.03 13.13
N THR A 147 -12.18 0.83 13.44
CA THR A 147 -13.26 0.57 14.39
C THR A 147 -14.58 0.60 13.63
N ASP A 148 -15.70 0.36 14.31
CA ASP A 148 -17.03 0.46 13.68
C ASP A 148 -17.31 1.87 13.14
N ARG A 149 -16.80 2.91 13.81
CA ARG A 149 -17.09 4.32 13.50
C ARG A 149 -16.02 5.04 12.71
N PHE A 150 -14.76 4.61 12.80
CA PHE A 150 -13.64 5.33 12.21
C PHE A 150 -12.62 4.39 11.60
N SER A 151 -11.95 4.84 10.54
CA SER A 151 -10.75 4.21 10.01
C SER A 151 -9.65 5.23 9.79
N LEU A 152 -8.41 4.83 10.08
CA LEU A 152 -7.20 5.62 9.88
C LEU A 152 -6.22 4.76 9.09
N GLY A 153 -5.69 5.31 8.02
CA GLY A 153 -4.64 4.72 7.22
C GLY A 153 -3.51 5.71 7.03
N VAL A 154 -2.26 5.29 7.18
CA VAL A 154 -1.07 6.12 6.91
C VAL A 154 -0.02 5.30 6.18
N PHE A 155 0.78 5.95 5.35
CA PHE A 155 1.91 5.32 4.68
C PHE A 155 3.06 6.31 4.43
N THR A 156 4.26 5.77 4.29
CA THR A 156 5.43 6.44 3.72
C THR A 156 6.15 5.46 2.81
N ASP A 157 6.65 5.94 1.68
CA ASP A 157 7.48 5.15 0.76
C ASP A 157 8.92 4.95 1.26
N ASN A 158 9.36 5.77 2.21
CA ASN A 158 10.67 5.70 2.83
C ASN A 158 10.59 6.01 4.34
N VAL A 159 11.11 5.11 5.17
CA VAL A 159 11.22 5.29 6.63
C VAL A 159 12.13 6.45 7.04
N LEU A 160 12.98 6.94 6.12
CA LEU A 160 13.77 8.17 6.31
C LEU A 160 12.95 9.46 6.12
N LEU A 161 11.66 9.35 5.77
CA LEU A 161 10.75 10.47 5.55
C LEU A 161 11.31 11.50 4.55
N ASN A 162 11.79 10.99 3.42
CA ASN A 162 12.38 11.75 2.32
C ASN A 162 11.76 11.36 0.96
N GLY A 163 10.48 11.04 0.98
CA GLY A 163 9.68 10.72 -0.20
C GLY A 163 8.20 10.94 0.06
N VAL A 164 7.35 10.21 -0.63
CA VAL A 164 5.90 10.33 -0.54
C VAL A 164 5.39 9.76 0.78
N THR A 165 4.72 10.61 1.55
CA THR A 165 4.02 10.26 2.79
C THR A 165 2.56 10.70 2.69
N GLY A 166 1.64 9.89 3.18
CA GLY A 166 0.23 10.27 3.17
C GLY A 166 -0.60 9.52 4.17
N GLY A 167 -1.85 9.94 4.29
CA GLY A 167 -2.80 9.30 5.17
C GLY A 167 -4.24 9.63 4.81
N ARG A 168 -5.13 8.80 5.33
CA ARG A 168 -6.57 8.93 5.19
C ARG A 168 -7.23 8.70 6.55
N LEU A 169 -8.14 9.60 6.91
CA LEU A 169 -9.05 9.46 8.03
C LEU A 169 -10.47 9.32 7.47
N ALA A 170 -11.24 8.35 7.96
CA ALA A 170 -12.62 8.16 7.57
C ALA A 170 -13.54 7.97 8.76
N ALA A 171 -14.79 8.37 8.60
CA ALA A 171 -15.84 8.24 9.59
C ALA A 171 -17.09 7.56 9.00
N ARG A 172 -17.79 6.79 9.83
CA ARG A 172 -19.05 6.12 9.52
C ARG A 172 -20.15 6.69 10.40
N PRO A 173 -20.78 7.80 9.98
CA PRO A 173 -21.67 8.57 10.85
C PRO A 173 -22.95 7.80 11.25
N PHE A 174 -23.35 6.80 10.47
CA PHE A 174 -24.59 6.05 10.69
C PHE A 174 -24.35 4.61 11.18
N ALA A 175 -23.16 4.31 11.72
CA ALA A 175 -22.79 2.95 12.13
C ALA A 175 -23.74 2.31 13.16
N ASP A 176 -24.44 3.11 13.97
CA ASP A 176 -25.38 2.62 14.98
C ASP A 176 -26.79 2.29 14.42
N ASP A 177 -27.11 2.74 13.20
CA ASP A 177 -28.45 2.61 12.61
C ASP A 177 -28.58 1.30 11.82
N SER A 178 -28.65 0.19 12.55
CA SER A 178 -28.59 -1.19 12.03
C SER A 178 -29.69 -1.61 11.02
N GLY A 179 -30.60 -0.71 10.63
CA GLY A 179 -31.62 -0.95 9.60
C GLY A 179 -31.48 -0.04 8.36
N SER A 180 -30.56 0.91 8.36
CA SER A 180 -30.40 1.88 7.27
C SER A 180 -29.45 1.37 6.19
N LEU A 181 -29.80 1.64 4.93
CA LEU A 181 -28.92 1.42 3.76
C LEU A 181 -27.59 2.19 3.89
N PHE A 182 -27.56 3.24 4.73
CA PHE A 182 -26.38 4.07 4.95
C PHE A 182 -25.59 3.70 6.20
N SER A 183 -25.95 2.63 6.90
CA SER A 183 -25.19 2.15 8.09
C SER A 183 -23.72 1.87 7.79
N SER A 184 -23.41 1.48 6.56
CA SER A 184 -22.07 1.24 6.02
C SER A 184 -21.45 2.47 5.34
N ALA A 185 -22.13 3.62 5.34
CA ALA A 185 -21.63 4.83 4.69
C ALA A 185 -20.37 5.33 5.38
N GLU A 186 -19.35 5.58 4.58
CA GLU A 186 -18.04 6.04 5.00
C GLU A 186 -17.71 7.34 4.25
N LEU A 187 -17.28 8.34 5.01
CA LEU A 187 -16.79 9.62 4.51
C LEU A 187 -15.30 9.73 4.87
N GLY A 188 -14.46 9.96 3.88
CA GLY A 188 -13.00 9.99 4.01
C GLY A 188 -12.40 11.33 3.61
N ILE A 189 -11.32 11.69 4.31
CA ILE A 189 -10.40 12.76 3.93
C ILE A 189 -9.01 12.15 3.80
N THR A 190 -8.36 12.39 2.68
CA THR A 190 -7.01 11.93 2.37
C THR A 190 -6.10 13.13 2.16
N ALA A 191 -4.87 13.05 2.67
CA ALA A 191 -3.81 14.02 2.42
C ALA A 191 -2.51 13.29 2.07
N VAL A 192 -1.78 13.81 1.08
CA VAL A 192 -0.50 13.25 0.63
C VAL A 192 0.50 14.39 0.42
N THR A 193 1.74 14.16 0.82
CA THR A 193 2.85 15.10 0.67
C THR A 193 4.11 14.38 0.16
N ASP A 194 4.94 15.08 -0.59
CA ASP A 194 6.26 14.60 -1.02
C ASP A 194 7.38 15.30 -0.23
N LEU A 195 7.85 14.64 0.84
CA LEU A 195 8.92 15.15 1.70
C LEU A 195 10.32 14.99 1.08
N GLY A 196 10.43 14.35 -0.09
CA GLY A 196 11.67 14.18 -0.84
C GLY A 196 12.11 15.43 -1.58
N LEU A 197 11.23 16.43 -1.72
CA LEU A 197 11.53 17.72 -2.32
C LEU A 197 12.34 18.59 -1.33
N ARG A 198 13.64 18.28 -1.20
CA ARG A 198 14.56 19.03 -0.34
C ARG A 198 15.25 20.14 -1.13
N SER A 199 14.87 21.38 -0.80
CA SER A 199 15.52 22.68 -1.12
C SER A 199 15.07 23.41 -2.40
N GLY A 200 14.63 24.66 -2.23
CA GLY A 200 14.23 25.60 -3.29
C GLY A 200 12.90 26.29 -3.03
N ALA A 201 12.29 26.87 -4.08
CA ALA A 201 10.98 27.50 -4.04
C ALA A 201 9.78 26.52 -3.90
N TYR A 202 10.07 25.22 -3.75
CA TYR A 202 9.11 24.10 -3.84
C TYR A 202 9.32 23.07 -2.73
N ALA A 203 9.90 23.46 -1.60
CA ALA A 203 10.04 22.56 -0.46
C ALA A 203 8.67 22.35 0.19
N ASP A 204 8.07 21.19 -0.06
CA ASP A 204 6.83 20.79 0.59
C ASP A 204 7.05 20.58 2.10
N ARG A 205 6.02 20.92 2.86
CA ARG A 205 6.02 20.83 4.31
C ARG A 205 4.71 20.19 4.78
N LEU A 206 4.77 19.52 5.94
CA LEU A 206 3.60 18.83 6.52
C LEU A 206 2.42 19.76 6.86
N ASP A 207 2.65 21.07 6.97
CA ASP A 207 1.62 22.10 7.20
C ASP A 207 0.82 22.47 5.93
N ALA A 208 1.31 22.11 4.74
CA ALA A 208 0.62 22.30 3.47
C ALA A 208 0.86 21.09 2.54
N PRO A 209 0.11 19.99 2.70
CA PRO A 209 0.31 18.81 1.88
C PRO A 209 -0.01 19.09 0.41
N THR A 210 0.73 18.40 -0.46
CA THR A 210 0.73 18.57 -1.91
C THR A 210 -0.61 18.23 -2.54
N ALA A 211 -1.35 17.30 -1.92
CA ALA A 211 -2.62 16.81 -2.43
C ALA A 211 -3.62 16.50 -1.31
N PHE A 212 -4.90 16.75 -1.59
CA PHE A 212 -6.02 16.39 -0.73
C PHE A 212 -7.13 15.72 -1.51
N ALA A 213 -7.86 14.81 -0.86
CA ALA A 213 -9.08 14.25 -1.41
C ALA A 213 -10.16 14.09 -0.36
N LEU A 214 -11.40 14.26 -0.80
CA LEU A 214 -12.61 13.90 -0.08
C LEU A 214 -13.26 12.75 -0.82
N ASP A 215 -13.68 11.73 -0.10
CA ASP A 215 -14.33 10.57 -0.68
C ASP A 215 -15.53 10.11 0.17
N ALA A 216 -16.49 9.49 -0.49
CA ALA A 216 -17.66 8.90 0.12
C ALA A 216 -17.94 7.55 -0.52
N SER A 217 -18.33 6.56 0.27
CA SER A 217 -18.80 5.26 -0.23
C SER A 217 -19.76 4.62 0.75
N TYR A 218 -20.55 3.65 0.30
CA TYR A 218 -21.35 2.80 1.19
C TYR A 218 -21.48 1.41 0.57
N ASP A 219 -21.81 0.40 1.36
CA ASP A 219 -22.11 -0.95 0.88
C ASP A 219 -23.60 -1.05 0.54
N ALA A 220 -23.92 -1.08 -0.75
CA ALA A 220 -25.29 -1.17 -1.26
C ALA A 220 -25.90 -2.57 -1.16
N THR A 221 -25.11 -3.57 -0.76
CA THR A 221 -25.49 -4.98 -0.70
C THR A 221 -25.42 -5.56 0.71
N SER A 222 -25.23 -4.72 1.73
CA SER A 222 -25.23 -5.12 3.14
C SER A 222 -26.55 -5.84 3.47
N GLY A 223 -26.49 -7.18 3.58
CA GLY A 223 -27.65 -8.05 3.74
C GLY A 223 -27.72 -9.24 2.76
N SER A 224 -26.93 -9.24 1.68
CA SER A 224 -26.88 -10.37 0.76
C SER A 224 -25.93 -11.48 1.28
N ALA A 225 -26.43 -12.71 1.37
CA ALA A 225 -25.75 -13.86 1.97
C ALA A 225 -24.54 -14.41 1.16
N GLY A 226 -24.04 -13.66 0.17
CA GLY A 226 -23.14 -14.16 -0.87
C GLY A 226 -21.67 -13.77 -0.74
N GLY A 227 -21.26 -13.00 0.28
CA GLY A 227 -19.86 -12.56 0.43
C GLY A 227 -19.36 -11.61 -0.66
N VAL A 228 -20.28 -11.02 -1.43
CA VAL A 228 -20.02 -10.01 -2.47
C VAL A 228 -20.55 -8.67 -1.98
N ALA A 229 -19.73 -7.62 -2.11
CA ALA A 229 -20.06 -6.26 -1.76
C ALA A 229 -20.05 -5.36 -3.01
N LEU A 230 -21.16 -4.68 -3.29
CA LEU A 230 -21.26 -3.59 -4.24
C LEU A 230 -21.14 -2.27 -3.49
N ARG A 231 -20.10 -1.50 -3.80
CA ARG A 231 -19.77 -0.25 -3.13
C ARG A 231 -19.77 0.92 -4.11
N PRO A 232 -20.89 1.62 -4.28
CA PRO A 232 -20.89 2.93 -4.93
C PRO A 232 -19.94 3.88 -4.21
N PHE A 233 -19.27 4.72 -4.97
CA PHE A 233 -18.36 5.72 -4.43
C PHE A 233 -18.41 7.03 -5.21
N GLY A 234 -18.03 8.11 -4.54
CA GLY A 234 -17.72 9.40 -5.12
C GLY A 234 -16.45 9.96 -4.48
N SER A 235 -15.67 10.72 -5.22
CA SER A 235 -14.53 11.44 -4.65
C SER A 235 -14.19 12.69 -5.44
N ALA A 236 -13.62 13.66 -4.75
CA ALA A 236 -13.02 14.85 -5.32
C ALA A 236 -11.61 14.99 -4.75
N ALA A 237 -10.66 15.35 -5.59
CA ALA A 237 -9.27 15.49 -5.22
C ALA A 237 -8.67 16.73 -5.87
N ALA A 238 -7.70 17.33 -5.21
CA ALA A 238 -6.97 18.47 -5.72
C ALA A 238 -5.49 18.34 -5.37
N PHE A 239 -4.66 18.71 -6.34
CA PHE A 239 -3.27 19.05 -6.10
C PHE A 239 -3.20 20.56 -5.92
N THR A 240 -2.54 21.02 -4.86
CA THR A 240 -2.52 22.44 -4.46
C THR A 240 -2.15 23.38 -5.63
N ASP A 241 -1.24 22.93 -6.51
CA ASP A 241 -0.76 23.70 -7.66
C ASP A 241 -1.13 23.13 -9.04
N TYR A 242 -1.83 21.98 -9.11
CA TYR A 242 -1.99 21.21 -10.35
C TYR A 242 -3.45 20.88 -10.71
N GLY A 243 -4.38 21.63 -10.13
CA GLY A 243 -5.80 21.52 -10.42
C GLY A 243 -6.50 20.42 -9.63
N TRP A 244 -7.71 20.08 -10.06
CA TRP A 244 -8.60 19.18 -9.34
C TRP A 244 -9.28 18.17 -10.26
N GLY A 245 -9.75 17.09 -9.68
CA GLY A 245 -10.58 16.09 -10.32
C GLY A 245 -11.72 15.65 -9.42
N ALA A 246 -12.79 15.17 -10.03
CA ALA A 246 -13.90 14.54 -9.34
C ALA A 246 -14.33 13.29 -10.09
N GLY A 247 -14.77 12.27 -9.37
CA GLY A 247 -15.20 11.03 -9.98
C GLY A 247 -16.23 10.31 -9.15
N ALA A 248 -16.95 9.42 -9.81
CA ALA A 248 -17.92 8.55 -9.17
C ALA A 248 -17.95 7.21 -9.88
N GLY A 249 -18.40 6.18 -9.18
CA GLY A 249 -18.41 4.84 -9.72
C GLY A 249 -18.93 3.81 -8.72
N ALA A 250 -18.63 2.55 -9.01
CA ALA A 250 -18.92 1.45 -8.11
C ALA A 250 -17.81 0.40 -8.17
N ALA A 251 -17.54 -0.21 -7.02
CA ALA A 251 -16.67 -1.38 -6.91
C ALA A 251 -17.50 -2.60 -6.53
N LEU A 252 -17.30 -3.71 -7.23
CA LEU A 252 -17.82 -5.01 -6.88
C LEU A 252 -16.66 -5.86 -6.37
N THR A 253 -16.67 -6.18 -5.08
CA THR A 253 -15.60 -6.93 -4.43
C THR A 253 -16.15 -8.20 -3.80
N GLY A 254 -15.37 -9.27 -3.78
CA GLY A 254 -15.69 -10.44 -2.97
C GLY A 254 -14.44 -11.10 -2.44
N ASP A 255 -14.52 -11.52 -1.18
CA ASP A 255 -13.39 -12.06 -0.43
C ASP A 255 -13.25 -13.58 -0.58
N ASP A 256 -14.24 -14.24 -1.18
CA ASP A 256 -14.33 -15.69 -1.17
C ASP A 256 -15.18 -16.22 -2.33
N ILE A 257 -14.69 -16.10 -3.59
CA ILE A 257 -15.28 -16.88 -4.69
C ILE A 257 -14.86 -18.34 -4.50
N ALA A 258 -15.82 -19.16 -4.05
CA ALA A 258 -15.70 -20.60 -3.94
C ALA A 258 -14.45 -21.09 -3.17
N ARG A 259 -13.94 -20.31 -2.21
CA ARG A 259 -12.71 -20.58 -1.41
C ARG A 259 -11.42 -20.61 -2.20
N LEU A 260 -11.42 -20.02 -3.39
CA LEU A 260 -10.28 -20.06 -4.31
C LEU A 260 -9.62 -18.70 -4.49
N ALA A 261 -10.40 -17.63 -4.61
CA ALA A 261 -9.87 -16.32 -4.95
C ALA A 261 -10.71 -15.17 -4.38
N ARG A 262 -10.03 -14.06 -4.11
CA ARG A 262 -10.64 -12.74 -3.95
C ARG A 262 -10.77 -12.09 -5.33
N PHE A 263 -11.76 -11.23 -5.50
CA PHE A 263 -11.89 -10.41 -6.70
C PHE A 263 -12.27 -8.98 -6.34
N ALA A 264 -11.85 -8.05 -7.20
CA ALA A 264 -12.26 -6.67 -7.17
C ALA A 264 -12.42 -6.18 -8.61
N VAL A 265 -13.65 -5.82 -8.97
CA VAL A 265 -13.96 -5.16 -10.25
C VAL A 265 -14.40 -3.75 -9.93
N ARG A 266 -13.86 -2.77 -10.65
CA ARG A 266 -14.17 -1.37 -10.42
C ARG A 266 -14.48 -0.67 -11.73
N LEU A 267 -15.58 0.08 -11.71
CA LEU A 267 -15.97 0.97 -12.79
C LEU A 267 -16.10 2.38 -12.21
N GLY A 268 -15.49 3.36 -12.87
CA GLY A 268 -15.57 4.75 -12.45
C GLY A 268 -15.47 5.70 -13.64
N LEU A 269 -16.13 6.84 -13.52
CA LEU A 269 -16.00 7.98 -14.40
C LEU A 269 -15.29 9.07 -13.64
N PHE A 270 -14.24 9.62 -14.23
CA PHE A 270 -13.45 10.70 -13.65
C PHE A 270 -13.46 11.89 -14.60
N TYR A 271 -13.73 13.05 -14.02
CA TYR A 271 -13.44 14.34 -14.60
C TYR A 271 -12.15 14.85 -13.99
N SER A 272 -11.29 15.40 -14.84
CA SER A 272 -10.02 16.00 -14.42
C SER A 272 -9.87 17.33 -15.12
N SER A 273 -9.58 18.37 -14.35
CA SER A 273 -9.20 19.68 -14.89
C SER A 273 -7.72 19.68 -15.28
N ASP A 274 -7.33 20.69 -16.06
CA ASP A 274 -5.96 21.10 -16.37
C ASP A 274 -4.91 19.97 -16.36
N GLN A 275 -4.08 19.94 -15.31
CA GLN A 275 -2.94 19.03 -15.15
C GLN A 275 -3.22 17.92 -14.11
N PHE A 276 -4.46 17.82 -13.62
CA PHE A 276 -4.81 16.83 -12.63
C PHE A 276 -4.85 15.45 -13.28
N THR A 277 -4.07 14.51 -12.76
CA THR A 277 -4.13 13.11 -13.17
C THR A 277 -4.59 12.27 -11.97
N PRO A 278 -5.74 11.57 -12.06
CA PRO A 278 -6.18 10.68 -10.99
C PRO A 278 -5.20 9.52 -10.84
N GLY A 279 -4.92 9.11 -9.60
CA GLY A 279 -4.08 7.94 -9.31
C GLY A 279 -4.59 6.64 -9.96
N ALA A 280 -5.87 6.59 -10.35
CA ALA A 280 -6.46 5.46 -11.06
C ALA A 280 -5.85 5.17 -12.45
N PHE A 281 -5.22 6.15 -13.11
CA PHE A 281 -4.75 6.06 -14.50
C PHE A 281 -3.24 5.75 -14.68
N GLY A 282 -2.53 5.38 -13.62
CA GLY A 282 -1.15 4.89 -13.73
C GLY A 282 -0.43 4.89 -12.39
N ALA A 283 0.62 4.07 -12.28
CA ALA A 283 1.61 4.30 -11.23
C ALA A 283 2.24 5.67 -11.52
N LEU A 284 2.08 6.64 -10.61
CA LEU A 284 2.45 8.06 -10.70
C LEU A 284 3.97 8.34 -10.92
N TYR A 285 4.71 7.39 -11.49
CA TYR A 285 6.16 7.36 -11.57
C TYR A 285 6.73 7.48 -12.99
N THR A 286 5.89 7.68 -14.01
CA THR A 286 6.39 7.87 -15.39
C THR A 286 6.20 9.27 -15.96
N VAL A 287 5.56 10.19 -15.24
CA VAL A 287 5.54 11.61 -15.61
C VAL A 287 6.31 12.39 -14.55
N SER A 288 7.61 12.54 -14.80
CA SER A 288 8.48 13.49 -14.12
C SER A 288 7.87 14.90 -14.21
N ASN A 289 7.33 15.41 -13.10
CA ASN A 289 7.00 16.81 -12.95
C ASN A 289 8.16 17.47 -12.17
N PRO A 290 8.73 18.59 -12.66
CA PRO A 290 9.84 19.27 -11.99
C PRO A 290 9.57 19.71 -10.54
N ARG A 291 8.32 19.67 -10.06
CA ARG A 291 7.94 20.19 -8.73
C ARG A 291 7.26 19.18 -7.80
N ALA A 292 6.95 17.95 -8.23
CA ALA A 292 6.40 16.90 -7.35
C ALA A 292 6.60 15.49 -7.95
N ARG A 293 6.87 14.49 -7.10
CA ARG A 293 6.89 13.07 -7.52
C ARG A 293 5.50 12.41 -7.49
N LEU A 294 4.46 13.24 -7.43
CA LEU A 294 3.05 12.87 -7.48
C LEU A 294 2.45 13.50 -8.75
N ALA A 295 2.40 12.75 -9.84
CA ALA A 295 1.68 13.11 -11.06
C ALA A 295 0.87 11.92 -11.59
#